data_AF-A0A7K8RA06-F1
#
_entry.id   AF-A0A7K8RA06-F1
#
_cell.length_a   1.000
_cell.length_b   1.000
_cell.length_c   1.000
_cell.angle_alpha   90.00
_cell.angle_beta   90.00
_cell.angle_gamma   90.00
#
_symmetry.space_group_name_H-M   'P 1'
#
loop_
_entity.id
_entity.type
_entity.pdbx_description
1 polymer ?
#
loop_
_entity_poly.entity_id
_entity_poly.type
_entity_poly.pdbx_seq_one_letter_code
_entity_poly.pdbx_strand_id
1 'polypeptide(L)'
;RSIAGLVLGLALASVYGILVLLVQGHNVWYCLVVTVVLGAGLGLGMAFSMKTRMVVLLALPHFFTREGKMLVMMFALCLTLQGPGANVLHNVSQLAKALSCGAELAQNQTVERIQRAKEPLLNLQSKIKDIGQNAKVVGDRVRKFVRSIMDSTRHVARALRNVWLWLTRIGNICNRELGSPHGSCIRLMNEAKDRCERALPLFFHICYVVLSFKVVCNVVDVLAAVFCTVPQYIQAFVRKNVAAPITDALNRVREEFEFNISVVHHFNVSLNASKSLGQVSLDMMEAVQHQLEPYHRGLEIFSYISILAIFYLCFHAMRYRRRYLRDDTFDNVYITRRFVELDLRRAEQGRPTVLPLTALER
;
A
#
# COMPACT_ATOMS: atom_id res chain seq x y z
N ARG A 1 76.59 19.09 24.37
CA ARG A 1 75.58 19.36 23.31
C ARG A 1 75.91 18.48 22.12
N SER A 2 74.93 17.91 21.42
CA SER A 2 75.17 17.01 20.28
C SER A 2 74.47 17.52 19.02
N ILE A 3 75.26 17.98 18.04
CA ILE A 3 74.74 18.42 16.73
C ILE A 3 74.15 17.21 15.99
N ALA A 4 74.83 16.07 16.01
CA ALA A 4 74.32 14.83 15.43
C ALA A 4 73.00 14.38 16.09
N GLY A 5 72.85 14.59 17.41
CA GLY A 5 71.60 14.32 18.13
C GLY A 5 70.45 15.22 17.65
N LEU A 6 70.71 16.51 17.47
CA LEU A 6 69.71 17.45 16.93
C LEU A 6 69.24 17.04 15.53
N VAL A 7 70.18 16.75 14.63
CA VAL A 7 69.89 16.32 13.25
C VAL A 7 69.08 15.03 13.25
N LEU A 8 69.48 14.03 14.05
CA LEU A 8 68.75 12.76 14.15
C LEU A 8 67.34 12.95 14.72
N GLY A 9 67.18 13.78 15.76
CA GLY A 9 65.88 14.07 16.35
C GLY A 9 64.92 14.76 15.38
N LEU A 10 65.41 15.73 14.62
CA LEU A 10 64.64 16.40 13.56
C LEU A 10 64.31 15.45 12.40
N ALA A 11 65.27 14.61 11.99
CA ALA A 11 65.06 13.61 10.95
C ALA A 11 63.95 12.61 11.35
N LEU A 12 64.01 12.06 12.57
CA LEU A 12 62.98 11.14 13.07
C LEU A 12 61.60 11.79 13.14
N ALA A 13 61.51 13.04 13.61
CA ALA A 13 60.26 13.78 13.64
C ALA A 13 59.71 14.04 12.22
N SER A 14 60.58 14.39 11.26
CA SER A 14 60.18 14.60 9.86
C SER A 14 59.71 13.32 9.18
N VAL A 15 60.38 12.19 9.42
CA VAL A 15 59.97 10.88 8.90
C VAL A 15 58.61 10.48 9.46
N TYR A 16 58.38 10.68 10.76
CA TYR A 16 57.07 10.44 11.36
C TYR A 16 55.99 11.37 10.78
N GLY A 17 56.29 12.66 10.60
CA GLY A 17 55.39 13.62 9.98
C GLY A 17 54.99 13.22 8.55
N ILE A 18 55.95 12.80 7.74
CA ILE A 18 55.72 12.29 6.38
C ILE A 18 54.89 11.00 6.42
N LEU A 19 55.15 10.10 7.36
CA LEU A 19 54.38 8.87 7.54
C LEU A 19 52.91 9.18 7.87
N VAL A 20 52.65 10.08 8.82
CA VAL A 20 51.29 10.49 9.19
C VAL A 20 50.57 11.18 8.02
N LEU A 21 51.28 12.02 7.27
CA LEU A 21 50.70 12.72 6.12
C LEU A 21 50.38 11.80 4.95
N LEU A 22 51.35 10.99 4.49
CA LEU A 22 51.22 10.17 3.29
C LEU A 22 50.47 8.87 3.55
N VAL A 23 50.63 8.28 4.73
CA VAL A 23 50.15 6.92 5.02
C VAL A 23 48.85 6.94 5.83
N GLN A 24 48.71 7.85 6.80
CA GLN A 24 47.46 8.01 7.56
C GLN A 24 46.50 9.05 6.99
N GLY A 25 46.90 9.81 5.95
CA GLY A 25 46.02 10.73 5.23
C GLY A 25 45.41 11.85 6.07
N HIS A 26 46.06 12.24 7.17
CA HIS A 26 45.55 13.28 8.06
C HIS A 26 45.63 14.68 7.43
N ASN A 27 44.84 15.61 7.94
CA ASN A 27 44.85 17.01 7.50
C ASN A 27 46.27 17.58 7.61
N VAL A 28 46.71 18.28 6.55
CA VAL A 28 48.01 18.94 6.45
C VAL A 28 48.31 19.79 7.69
N TRP A 29 47.32 20.50 8.23
CA TRP A 29 47.49 21.32 9.44
C TRP A 29 47.84 20.48 10.68
N TYR A 30 47.14 19.36 10.87
CA TYR A 30 47.42 18.43 11.97
C TYR A 30 48.84 17.87 11.86
N CYS A 31 49.21 17.39 10.67
CA CYS A 31 50.53 16.85 10.38
C CYS A 31 51.64 17.89 10.65
N LEU A 32 51.43 19.14 10.25
CA LEU A 32 52.38 20.22 10.48
C LEU A 32 52.56 20.50 11.98
N VAL A 33 51.46 20.65 12.72
CA VAL A 33 51.51 20.90 14.18
C VAL A 33 52.22 19.75 14.90
N VAL A 34 51.86 18.50 14.61
CA VAL A 34 52.48 17.32 15.23
C VAL A 34 53.97 17.24 14.90
N THR A 35 54.35 17.47 13.65
CA THR A 35 55.76 17.41 13.22
C THR A 35 56.59 18.52 13.87
N VAL A 36 56.06 19.73 14.00
CA VAL A 36 56.75 20.85 14.65
C VAL A 36 56.91 20.61 16.16
N VAL A 37 55.84 20.18 16.84
CA VAL A 37 55.88 19.89 18.28
C VAL A 37 56.84 18.74 18.58
N LEU A 38 56.72 17.63 17.82
CA LEU A 38 57.59 16.47 17.95
C LEU A 38 59.04 16.81 17.59
N GLY A 39 59.25 17.61 16.54
CA GLY A 39 60.57 18.08 16.10
C GLY A 39 61.24 18.99 17.12
N ALA A 40 60.49 19.90 17.75
CA ALA A 40 61.01 20.71 18.85
C ALA A 40 61.37 19.84 20.06
N GLY A 41 60.48 18.93 20.47
CA GLY A 41 60.70 18.04 21.62
C GLY A 41 61.85 17.05 21.43
N LEU A 42 61.82 16.27 20.34
CA LEU A 42 62.88 15.30 20.01
C LEU A 42 64.17 16.01 19.61
N GLY A 43 64.11 17.06 18.78
CA GLY A 43 65.30 17.79 18.34
C GLY A 43 66.05 18.42 19.51
N LEU A 44 65.37 19.24 20.32
CA LEU A 44 65.98 19.88 21.50
C LEU A 44 66.36 18.85 22.56
N GLY A 45 65.50 17.85 22.80
CA GLY A 45 65.77 16.75 23.72
C GLY A 45 67.04 15.97 23.36
N MET A 46 67.19 15.62 22.08
CA MET A 46 68.39 14.92 21.58
C MET A 46 69.63 15.83 21.57
N ALA A 47 69.48 17.15 21.37
CA ALA A 47 70.60 18.08 21.37
C ALA A 47 71.22 18.29 22.76
N PHE A 48 70.37 18.41 23.79
CA PHE A 48 70.78 18.86 25.12
C PHE A 48 70.74 17.76 26.19
N SER A 49 69.87 16.76 26.09
CA SER A 49 69.71 15.70 27.11
C SER A 49 70.41 14.40 26.74
N MET A 50 71.35 13.95 27.57
CA MET A 50 71.96 12.62 27.41
C MET A 50 70.97 11.49 27.71
N LYS A 51 70.04 11.70 28.65
CA LYS A 51 69.03 10.70 29.01
C LYS A 51 68.08 10.45 27.84
N THR A 52 67.60 11.52 27.19
CA THR A 52 66.71 11.43 26.03
C THR A 52 67.41 10.75 24.86
N ARG A 53 68.67 11.12 24.59
CA ARG A 53 69.51 10.45 23.56
C ARG A 53 69.58 8.94 23.74
N MET A 54 69.89 8.48 24.95
CA MET A 54 69.97 7.05 25.24
C MET A 54 68.64 6.34 25.03
N VAL A 55 67.52 6.91 25.49
CA VAL A 55 66.20 6.29 25.34
C VAL A 55 65.81 6.16 23.87
N VAL A 56 66.00 7.21 23.07
CA VAL A 56 65.69 7.18 21.63
C VAL A 56 66.58 6.17 20.89
N LEU A 57 67.89 6.14 21.19
CA LEU A 57 68.82 5.19 20.58
C LEU A 57 68.53 3.74 20.99
N LEU A 58 68.06 3.48 22.21
CA LEU A 58 67.60 2.15 22.62
C LEU A 58 66.25 1.76 22.01
N ALA A 59 65.37 2.73 21.77
CA ALA A 59 64.06 2.48 21.17
C ALA A 59 64.16 2.06 19.70
N LEU A 60 65.19 2.52 18.98
CA LEU A 60 65.42 2.18 17.56
C LEU A 60 65.55 0.66 17.31
N PRO A 61 66.44 -0.08 18.01
CA PRO A 61 66.51 -1.53 17.90
C PRO A 61 65.22 -2.25 18.30
N HIS A 62 64.42 -1.69 19.20
CA HIS A 62 63.17 -2.31 19.66
C HIS A 62 62.15 -2.47 18.53
N PHE A 63 62.19 -1.63 17.49
CA PHE A 63 61.37 -1.82 16.28
C PHE A 63 61.64 -3.15 15.56
N PHE A 64 62.86 -3.70 15.69
CA PHE A 64 63.26 -4.95 15.04
C PHE A 64 63.07 -6.19 15.94
N THR A 65 62.55 -6.01 17.15
CA THR A 65 62.26 -7.10 18.09
C THR A 65 60.87 -7.71 17.86
N ARG A 66 60.53 -8.79 18.59
CA ARG A 66 59.18 -9.39 18.56
C ARG A 66 58.09 -8.37 18.88
N GLU A 67 58.33 -7.47 19.83
CA GLU A 67 57.39 -6.41 20.20
C GLU A 67 57.22 -5.40 19.06
N GLY A 68 58.33 -4.99 18.43
CA GLY A 68 58.30 -4.12 17.25
C GLY A 68 57.52 -4.72 16.08
N LYS A 69 57.68 -6.03 15.82
CA LYS A 69 56.89 -6.74 14.80
C LYS A 69 55.38 -6.68 15.10
N MET A 70 54.97 -6.82 16.36
CA MET A 70 53.56 -6.68 16.74
C MET A 70 53.05 -5.24 16.49
N LEU A 71 53.84 -4.22 16.83
CA LEU A 71 53.47 -2.82 16.55
C LEU A 71 53.34 -2.54 15.05
N VAL A 72 54.23 -3.10 14.21
CA VAL A 72 54.14 -2.97 12.75
C VAL A 72 52.88 -3.65 12.21
N MET A 73 52.54 -4.85 12.70
CA MET A 73 51.29 -5.53 12.31
C MET A 73 50.05 -4.75 12.74
N MET A 74 50.04 -4.19 13.95
CA MET A 74 48.97 -3.33 14.42
C MET A 74 48.84 -2.07 13.57
N PHE A 75 49.97 -1.45 13.20
CA PHE A 75 49.98 -0.31 12.30
C PHE A 75 49.43 -0.68 10.92
N ALA A 76 49.82 -1.82 10.34
CA ALA A 76 49.28 -2.30 9.08
C ALA A 76 47.76 -2.51 9.14
N LEU A 77 47.25 -3.09 10.25
CA LEU A 77 45.80 -3.21 10.48
C LEU A 77 45.12 -1.84 10.53
N CYS A 78 45.69 -0.87 11.25
CA CYS A 78 45.15 0.50 11.30
C CYS A 78 45.05 1.12 9.89
N LEU A 79 46.08 0.92 9.05
CA LEU A 79 46.07 1.41 7.67
C LEU A 79 44.99 0.74 6.81
N THR A 80 44.76 -0.57 6.97
CA THR A 80 43.69 -1.26 6.23
C THR A 80 42.30 -0.78 6.62
N LEU A 81 42.10 -0.41 7.90
CA LEU A 81 40.83 0.14 8.37
C LEU A 81 40.65 1.59 7.90
N GLN A 82 41.68 2.43 8.01
CA GLN A 82 41.61 3.85 7.65
C GLN A 82 41.56 4.12 6.14
N GLY A 83 42.18 3.27 5.31
CA GLY A 83 42.11 3.40 3.86
C GLY A 83 40.92 2.60 3.30
N PRO A 84 41.09 1.30 2.99
CA PRO A 84 40.03 0.44 2.47
C PRO A 84 38.75 0.44 3.30
N GLY A 85 38.82 0.39 4.63
CA GLY A 85 37.64 0.39 5.50
C GLY A 85 36.83 1.69 5.40
N ALA A 86 37.48 2.86 5.41
CA ALA A 86 36.81 4.14 5.18
C ALA A 86 36.18 4.23 3.78
N ASN A 87 36.84 3.66 2.76
CA ASN A 87 36.30 3.60 1.41
C ASN A 87 35.05 2.70 1.32
N VAL A 88 35.04 1.55 2.01
CA VAL A 88 33.85 0.70 2.12
C VAL A 88 32.72 1.47 2.80
N LEU A 89 33.02 2.19 3.88
CA LEU A 89 32.04 3.00 4.60
C LEU A 89 31.42 4.10 3.72
N HIS A 90 32.26 4.75 2.90
CA HIS A 90 31.82 5.69 1.88
C HIS A 90 30.91 5.02 0.84
N ASN A 91 31.29 3.84 0.34
CA ASN A 91 30.51 3.09 -0.65
C ASN A 91 29.14 2.66 -0.08
N VAL A 92 29.05 2.31 1.20
CA VAL A 92 27.77 1.99 1.85
C VAL A 92 26.86 3.22 1.87
N SER A 93 27.41 4.41 2.18
CA SER A 93 26.65 5.67 2.09
C SER A 93 26.17 5.96 0.67
N GLN A 94 27.02 5.75 -0.35
CA GLN A 94 26.63 5.93 -1.75
C GLN A 94 25.59 4.90 -2.19
N LEU A 95 25.70 3.65 -1.74
CA LEU A 95 24.74 2.60 -2.01
C LEU A 95 23.36 2.95 -1.45
N ALA A 96 23.28 3.51 -0.23
CA ALA A 96 22.02 3.96 0.36
C ALA A 96 21.34 5.07 -0.47
N LYS A 97 22.13 6.01 -1.00
CA LYS A 97 21.64 7.05 -1.92
C LYS A 97 21.16 6.45 -3.23
N ALA A 98 21.92 5.51 -3.80
CA ALA A 98 21.55 4.82 -5.03
C ALA A 98 20.26 4.01 -4.88
N LEU A 99 20.08 3.31 -3.75
CA LEU A 99 18.84 2.60 -3.43
C LEU A 99 17.64 3.55 -3.30
N SER A 100 17.83 4.70 -2.67
CA SER A 100 16.79 5.73 -2.56
C SER A 100 16.36 6.25 -3.94
N CYS A 101 17.33 6.57 -4.81
CA CYS A 101 17.06 6.96 -6.20
C CYS A 101 16.40 5.83 -7.00
N GLY A 102 16.80 4.58 -6.78
CA GLY A 102 16.19 3.40 -7.41
C GLY A 102 14.73 3.22 -7.01
N ALA A 103 14.40 3.47 -5.74
CA ALA A 103 13.02 3.45 -5.26
C ALA A 103 12.17 4.55 -5.91
N GLU A 104 12.72 5.76 -6.06
CA GLU A 104 12.09 6.88 -6.78
C GLU A 104 11.81 6.55 -8.23
N LEU A 105 12.81 6.01 -8.93
CA LEU A 105 12.64 5.57 -10.31
C LEU A 105 11.57 4.48 -10.44
N ALA A 106 11.58 3.49 -9.54
CA ALA A 106 10.62 2.38 -9.54
C ALA A 106 9.18 2.88 -9.31
N GLN A 107 8.97 3.84 -8.41
CA GLN A 107 7.65 4.44 -8.21
C GLN A 107 7.22 5.25 -9.42
N ASN A 108 8.09 6.09 -9.98
CA ASN A 108 7.75 6.90 -11.14
C ASN A 108 7.33 6.01 -12.32
N GLN A 109 8.09 4.94 -12.58
CA GLN A 109 7.73 3.94 -13.58
C GLN A 109 6.42 3.20 -13.26
N THR A 110 6.16 2.91 -11.98
CA THR A 110 4.92 2.23 -11.55
C THR A 110 3.70 3.12 -11.78
N VAL A 111 3.79 4.40 -11.40
CA VAL A 111 2.72 5.40 -11.63
C VAL A 111 2.45 5.55 -13.11
N GLU A 112 3.50 5.69 -13.93
CA GLU A 112 3.35 5.81 -15.37
C GLU A 112 2.68 4.57 -16.00
N ARG A 113 3.08 3.36 -15.59
CA ARG A 113 2.48 2.10 -16.06
C ARG A 113 1.02 1.95 -15.63
N ILE A 114 0.69 2.32 -14.39
CA ILE A 114 -0.70 2.31 -13.89
C ILE A 114 -1.54 3.32 -14.67
N GLN A 115 -1.00 4.50 -14.97
CA GLN A 115 -1.66 5.50 -15.79
C GLN A 115 -1.95 4.95 -17.19
N ARG A 116 -0.97 4.31 -17.84
CA ARG A 116 -1.15 3.65 -19.14
C ARG A 116 -2.14 2.47 -19.08
N ALA A 117 -2.15 1.70 -17.99
CA ALA A 117 -3.12 0.62 -17.79
C ALA A 117 -4.55 1.13 -17.55
N LYS A 118 -4.71 2.38 -17.09
CA LYS A 118 -6.02 3.01 -16.84
C LYS A 118 -6.71 3.46 -18.13
N GLU A 119 -5.97 3.89 -19.15
CA GLU A 119 -6.54 4.32 -20.45
C GLU A 119 -7.52 3.30 -21.07
N PRO A 120 -7.17 2.01 -21.24
CA PRO A 120 -8.09 1.04 -21.82
C PRO A 120 -9.34 0.82 -20.95
N LEU A 121 -9.21 0.94 -19.62
CA LEU A 121 -10.34 0.81 -18.70
C LEU A 121 -11.32 1.99 -18.83
N LEU A 122 -10.81 3.21 -19.01
CA LEU A 122 -11.63 4.40 -19.29
C LEU A 122 -12.33 4.29 -20.65
N ASN A 123 -11.65 3.77 -21.67
CA ASN A 123 -12.23 3.52 -22.99
C ASN A 123 -13.28 2.39 -22.97
N LEU A 124 -13.11 1.36 -22.15
CA LEU A 124 -14.13 0.33 -21.96
C LEU A 124 -15.35 0.90 -21.22
N GLN A 125 -15.12 1.78 -20.25
CA GLN A 125 -16.18 2.44 -19.50
C GLN A 125 -17.08 3.30 -20.40
N SER A 126 -16.53 4.07 -21.33
CA SER A 126 -17.34 4.86 -22.28
C SER A 126 -18.22 3.95 -23.14
N LYS A 127 -17.69 2.83 -23.62
CA LYS A 127 -18.48 1.83 -24.36
C LYS A 127 -19.62 1.23 -23.54
N ILE A 128 -19.37 0.89 -22.27
CA ILE A 128 -20.42 0.37 -21.38
C ILE A 128 -21.51 1.42 -21.14
N LYS A 129 -21.11 2.69 -20.98
CA LYS A 129 -22.05 3.81 -20.85
C LYS A 129 -22.93 3.94 -22.10
N ASP A 130 -22.34 3.86 -23.29
CA ASP A 130 -23.08 3.94 -24.56
C ASP A 130 -24.07 2.79 -24.71
N ILE A 131 -23.66 1.56 -24.34
CA ILE A 131 -24.57 0.40 -24.32
C ILE A 131 -25.72 0.62 -23.34
N GLY A 132 -25.43 1.10 -22.13
CA GLY A 132 -26.45 1.41 -21.12
C GLY A 132 -27.43 2.51 -21.57
N GLN A 133 -26.93 3.55 -22.23
CA GLN A 133 -27.76 4.62 -22.80
C GLN A 133 -28.64 4.10 -23.94
N ASN A 134 -28.09 3.30 -24.85
CA ASN A 134 -28.85 2.68 -25.93
C ASN A 134 -29.94 1.73 -25.39
N ALA A 135 -29.62 0.93 -24.37
CA ALA A 135 -30.60 0.07 -23.70
C ALA A 135 -31.73 0.88 -23.04
N LYS A 136 -31.40 2.02 -22.42
CA LYS A 136 -32.39 2.95 -21.87
C LYS A 136 -33.32 3.50 -22.95
N VAL A 137 -32.78 3.95 -24.09
CA VAL A 137 -33.58 4.44 -25.22
C VAL A 137 -34.53 3.36 -25.75
N VAL A 138 -34.04 2.11 -25.87
CA VAL A 138 -34.88 0.97 -26.27
C VAL A 138 -35.97 0.70 -25.23
N GLY A 139 -35.61 0.68 -23.95
CA GLY A 139 -36.56 0.49 -22.84
C GLY A 139 -37.67 1.54 -22.83
N ASP A 140 -37.31 2.82 -23.03
CA ASP A 140 -38.28 3.92 -23.11
C ASP A 140 -39.21 3.78 -24.33
N ARG A 141 -38.69 3.31 -25.46
CA ARG A 141 -39.49 3.05 -26.67
C ARG A 141 -40.49 1.92 -26.44
N VAL A 142 -40.04 0.80 -25.86
CA VAL A 142 -40.91 -0.34 -25.51
C VAL A 142 -41.99 0.09 -24.52
N ARG A 143 -41.63 0.82 -23.47
CA ARG A 143 -42.57 1.37 -22.49
C ARG A 143 -43.62 2.27 -23.15
N LYS A 144 -43.21 3.14 -24.08
CA LYS A 144 -44.13 4.03 -24.81
C LYS A 144 -45.08 3.23 -25.71
N PHE A 145 -44.57 2.20 -26.39
CA PHE A 145 -45.38 1.31 -27.23
C PHE A 145 -46.43 0.53 -26.41
N VAL A 146 -46.02 -0.08 -25.30
CA VAL A 146 -46.93 -0.80 -24.39
C VAL A 146 -48.02 0.12 -23.85
N ARG A 147 -47.68 1.35 -23.43
CA ARG A 147 -48.68 2.34 -23.02
C ARG A 147 -49.67 2.67 -24.14
N SER A 148 -49.20 2.85 -25.37
CA SER A 148 -50.07 3.14 -26.52
C SER A 148 -51.05 2.00 -26.81
N ILE A 149 -50.59 0.74 -26.70
CA ILE A 149 -51.48 -0.43 -26.81
C ILE A 149 -52.51 -0.39 -25.70
N MET A 150 -52.08 -0.26 -24.44
CA MET A 150 -52.99 -0.23 -23.29
C MET A 150 -54.06 0.86 -23.42
N ASP A 151 -53.69 2.06 -23.89
CA ASP A 151 -54.64 3.15 -24.07
C ASP A 151 -55.67 2.83 -25.17
N SER A 152 -55.21 2.24 -26.28
CA SER A 152 -56.09 1.74 -27.35
C SER A 152 -57.07 0.68 -26.83
N THR A 153 -56.58 -0.29 -26.05
CA THR A 153 -57.42 -1.34 -25.46
C THR A 153 -58.39 -0.77 -24.42
N ARG A 154 -58.01 0.28 -23.67
CA ARG A 154 -58.92 1.01 -22.78
C ARG A 154 -60.06 1.68 -23.53
N HIS A 155 -59.85 2.17 -24.76
CA HIS A 155 -60.94 2.68 -25.59
C HIS A 155 -61.93 1.57 -25.94
N VAL A 156 -61.44 0.39 -26.32
CA VAL A 156 -62.29 -0.79 -26.58
C VAL A 156 -63.04 -1.23 -25.32
N ALA A 157 -62.37 -1.30 -24.18
CA ALA A 157 -63.00 -1.64 -22.90
C ALA A 157 -64.09 -0.63 -22.50
N ARG A 158 -63.88 0.67 -22.75
CA ARG A 158 -64.91 1.71 -22.55
C ARG A 158 -66.11 1.53 -23.49
N ALA A 159 -65.87 1.24 -24.77
CA ALA A 159 -66.94 0.97 -25.72
C ALA A 159 -67.77 -0.26 -25.30
N LEU A 160 -67.10 -1.36 -24.94
CA LEU A 160 -67.75 -2.57 -24.45
C LEU A 160 -68.55 -2.32 -23.16
N ARG A 161 -68.04 -1.48 -22.25
CA ARG A 161 -68.77 -1.06 -21.04
C ARG A 161 -70.03 -0.28 -21.39
N ASN A 162 -69.98 0.60 -22.39
CA ASN A 162 -71.15 1.34 -22.85
C ASN A 162 -72.20 0.41 -23.48
N VAL A 163 -71.77 -0.55 -24.30
CA VAL A 163 -72.65 -1.60 -24.86
C VAL A 163 -73.29 -2.43 -23.74
N TRP A 164 -72.51 -2.82 -22.74
CA TRP A 164 -73.00 -3.54 -21.57
C TRP A 164 -74.06 -2.75 -20.81
N LEU A 165 -73.81 -1.47 -20.51
CA LEU A 165 -74.76 -0.57 -19.84
C LEU A 165 -76.05 -0.41 -20.64
N TRP A 166 -75.95 -0.32 -21.97
CA TRP A 166 -77.09 -0.23 -22.87
C TRP A 166 -77.92 -1.52 -22.83
N LEU A 167 -77.29 -2.70 -22.92
CA LEU A 167 -77.98 -4.00 -22.82
C LEU A 167 -78.72 -4.16 -21.47
N THR A 168 -78.08 -3.74 -20.37
CA THR A 168 -78.73 -3.75 -19.04
C THR A 168 -79.95 -2.85 -19.02
N ARG A 169 -79.86 -1.65 -19.61
CA ARG A 169 -80.96 -0.70 -19.65
C ARG A 169 -82.14 -1.24 -20.46
N ILE A 170 -81.89 -1.82 -21.63
CA ILE A 170 -82.95 -2.41 -22.47
C ILE A 170 -83.60 -3.61 -21.80
N GLY A 171 -82.82 -4.55 -21.26
CA GLY A 171 -83.36 -5.71 -20.56
C GLY A 171 -84.24 -5.32 -19.37
N ASN A 172 -83.82 -4.30 -18.60
CA ASN A 172 -84.59 -3.79 -17.46
C ASN A 172 -85.88 -3.07 -17.89
N ILE A 173 -85.83 -2.26 -18.96
CA ILE A 173 -87.03 -1.60 -19.50
C ILE A 173 -88.03 -2.66 -20.00
N CYS A 174 -87.56 -3.68 -20.72
CA CYS A 174 -88.39 -4.77 -21.23
C CYS A 174 -89.14 -5.48 -20.09
N ASN A 175 -88.42 -5.91 -19.05
CA ASN A 175 -89.02 -6.58 -17.89
C ASN A 175 -89.96 -5.69 -17.08
N ARG A 176 -89.70 -4.37 -17.02
CA ARG A 176 -90.50 -3.42 -16.25
C ARG A 176 -91.81 -3.06 -16.94
N GLU A 177 -91.78 -2.84 -18.25
CA GLU A 177 -92.95 -2.38 -19.02
C GLU A 177 -93.87 -3.52 -19.47
N LEU A 178 -93.31 -4.70 -19.84
CA LEU A 178 -94.10 -5.78 -20.45
C LEU A 178 -94.61 -6.84 -19.45
N GLY A 179 -94.05 -6.93 -18.23
CA GLY A 179 -94.40 -7.98 -17.26
C GLY A 179 -94.18 -9.39 -17.86
N SER A 180 -95.11 -10.34 -17.63
CA SER A 180 -95.20 -11.55 -18.47
C SER A 180 -96.10 -11.24 -19.69
N PRO A 181 -95.53 -11.01 -20.89
CA PRO A 181 -96.27 -10.74 -22.12
C PRO A 181 -97.42 -11.72 -22.39
N HIS A 182 -97.20 -13.00 -22.08
CA HIS A 182 -98.22 -14.04 -22.13
C HIS A 182 -99.42 -13.73 -21.22
N GLY A 183 -99.17 -13.37 -19.96
CA GLY A 183 -100.22 -13.07 -18.98
C GLY A 183 -101.02 -11.83 -19.35
N SER A 184 -100.37 -10.80 -19.89
CA SER A 184 -101.05 -9.58 -20.36
C SER A 184 -101.95 -9.86 -21.58
N CYS A 185 -101.49 -10.69 -22.52
CA CYS A 185 -102.28 -11.10 -23.69
C CYS A 185 -103.52 -11.92 -23.30
N ILE A 186 -103.36 -12.91 -22.41
CA ILE A 186 -104.48 -13.74 -21.92
C ILE A 186 -105.54 -12.90 -21.21
N ARG A 187 -105.11 -11.91 -20.41
CA ARG A 187 -106.02 -10.98 -19.74
C ARG A 187 -106.85 -10.16 -20.73
N LEU A 188 -106.22 -9.64 -21.79
CA LEU A 188 -106.91 -8.85 -22.82
C LEU A 188 -107.98 -9.68 -23.56
N MET A 189 -107.68 -10.95 -23.86
CA MET A 189 -108.62 -11.87 -24.50
C MET A 189 -109.79 -12.24 -23.58
N ASN A 190 -109.53 -12.45 -22.29
CA ASN A 190 -110.59 -12.68 -21.30
C ASN A 190 -111.50 -11.45 -21.18
N GLU A 191 -110.93 -10.25 -21.06
CA GLU A 191 -111.73 -9.03 -20.99
C GLU A 191 -112.56 -8.78 -22.27
N ALA A 192 -112.02 -9.10 -23.45
CA ALA A 192 -112.76 -8.99 -24.70
C ALA A 192 -113.96 -9.95 -24.74
N LYS A 193 -113.78 -11.18 -24.23
CA LYS A 193 -114.86 -12.16 -24.06
C LYS A 193 -115.92 -11.65 -23.06
N ASP A 194 -115.50 -11.13 -21.91
CA ASP A 194 -116.42 -10.59 -20.89
C ASP A 194 -117.17 -9.32 -21.37
N ARG A 195 -116.53 -8.50 -22.21
CA ARG A 195 -117.19 -7.37 -22.89
C ARG A 195 -118.21 -7.84 -23.92
N CYS A 196 -117.90 -8.90 -24.67
CA CYS A 196 -118.83 -9.52 -25.63
C CYS A 196 -120.06 -10.11 -24.92
N GLU A 197 -119.87 -10.86 -23.83
CA GLU A 197 -120.98 -11.46 -23.06
C GLU A 197 -121.92 -10.39 -22.49
N ARG A 198 -121.37 -9.25 -22.04
CA ARG A 198 -122.18 -8.11 -21.58
C ARG A 198 -122.96 -7.42 -22.68
N ALA A 199 -122.43 -7.37 -23.91
CA ALA A 199 -123.09 -6.72 -25.04
C ALA A 199 -124.17 -7.61 -25.70
N LEU A 200 -124.02 -8.94 -25.64
CA LEU A 200 -124.90 -9.91 -26.28
C LEU A 200 -125.40 -10.98 -25.28
N PRO A 201 -126.25 -10.60 -24.29
CA PRO A 201 -126.65 -11.49 -23.20
C PRO A 201 -127.48 -12.71 -23.65
N LEU A 202 -128.26 -12.58 -24.74
CA LEU A 202 -129.09 -13.68 -25.29
C LEU A 202 -128.29 -14.70 -26.11
N PHE A 203 -127.10 -14.33 -26.62
CA PHE A 203 -126.27 -15.16 -27.50
C PHE A 203 -124.85 -15.32 -26.96
N PHE A 204 -124.70 -15.43 -25.64
CA PHE A 204 -123.40 -15.46 -24.95
C PHE A 204 -122.46 -16.58 -25.43
N HIS A 205 -123.00 -17.71 -25.90
CA HIS A 205 -122.21 -18.84 -26.43
C HIS A 205 -121.28 -18.44 -27.58
N ILE A 206 -121.66 -17.46 -28.41
CA ILE A 206 -120.86 -17.01 -29.56
C ILE A 206 -119.56 -16.33 -29.09
N CYS A 207 -119.58 -15.68 -27.92
CA CYS A 207 -118.42 -14.98 -27.35
C CYS A 207 -117.28 -15.91 -26.92
N TYR A 208 -117.53 -17.23 -26.79
CA TYR A 208 -116.46 -18.21 -26.50
C TYR A 208 -115.44 -18.34 -27.64
N VAL A 209 -115.80 -17.98 -28.89
CA VAL A 209 -114.86 -18.01 -30.02
C VAL A 209 -113.66 -17.09 -29.79
N VAL A 210 -113.82 -16.01 -29.00
CA VAL A 210 -112.74 -15.09 -28.61
C VAL A 210 -111.65 -15.82 -27.82
N LEU A 211 -112.03 -16.84 -27.04
CA LEU A 211 -111.07 -17.65 -26.27
C LEU A 211 -110.23 -18.58 -27.14
N SER A 212 -110.72 -18.99 -28.32
CA SER A 212 -109.95 -19.79 -29.27
C SER A 212 -108.71 -19.04 -29.80
N PHE A 213 -108.77 -17.70 -29.84
CA PHE A 213 -107.64 -16.86 -30.22
C PHE A 213 -106.54 -16.75 -29.15
N LYS A 214 -106.71 -17.34 -27.95
CA LYS A 214 -105.66 -17.39 -26.92
C LYS A 214 -104.37 -18.07 -27.38
N VAL A 215 -104.42 -18.95 -28.39
CA VAL A 215 -103.24 -19.58 -28.99
C VAL A 215 -102.24 -18.54 -29.51
N VAL A 216 -102.72 -17.37 -29.97
CA VAL A 216 -101.87 -16.26 -30.42
C VAL A 216 -100.99 -15.72 -29.28
N CYS A 217 -101.45 -15.81 -28.03
CA CYS A 217 -100.67 -15.39 -26.85
C CYS A 217 -99.43 -16.26 -26.57
N ASN A 218 -99.33 -17.46 -27.15
CA ASN A 218 -98.11 -18.29 -27.07
C ASN A 218 -96.99 -17.73 -27.96
N VAL A 219 -97.34 -17.09 -29.09
CA VAL A 219 -96.36 -16.45 -29.99
C VAL A 219 -95.72 -15.22 -29.34
N VAL A 220 -96.48 -14.53 -28.51
CA VAL A 220 -96.04 -13.32 -27.78
C VAL A 220 -94.97 -13.66 -26.74
N ASP A 221 -94.99 -14.86 -26.16
CA ASP A 221 -93.98 -15.32 -25.19
C ASP A 221 -92.62 -15.58 -25.86
N VAL A 222 -92.63 -16.16 -27.06
CA VAL A 222 -91.43 -16.39 -27.86
C VAL A 222 -90.79 -15.06 -28.27
N LEU A 223 -91.60 -14.08 -28.71
CA LEU A 223 -91.10 -12.75 -29.06
C LEU A 223 -90.49 -12.04 -27.83
N ALA A 224 -91.13 -12.17 -26.67
CA ALA A 224 -90.62 -11.57 -25.45
C ALA A 224 -89.33 -12.21 -24.93
N ALA A 225 -89.17 -13.53 -25.08
CA ALA A 225 -87.92 -14.20 -24.73
C ALA A 225 -86.73 -13.63 -25.53
N VAL A 226 -86.95 -13.27 -26.80
CA VAL A 226 -85.92 -12.67 -27.67
C VAL A 226 -85.56 -11.25 -27.21
N PHE A 227 -86.53 -10.43 -26.80
CA PHE A 227 -86.26 -9.03 -26.44
C PHE A 227 -85.93 -8.81 -24.96
N CYS A 228 -86.47 -9.60 -24.05
CA CYS A 228 -86.29 -9.42 -22.61
C CYS A 228 -85.20 -10.33 -22.02
N THR A 229 -85.10 -11.58 -22.49
CA THR A 229 -84.21 -12.58 -21.89
C THR A 229 -82.82 -12.62 -22.55
N VAL A 230 -82.75 -12.52 -23.89
CA VAL A 230 -81.48 -12.54 -24.63
C VAL A 230 -80.51 -11.43 -24.18
N PRO A 231 -80.94 -10.16 -23.94
CA PRO A 231 -80.02 -9.14 -23.44
C PRO A 231 -79.37 -9.47 -22.10
N GLN A 232 -80.06 -10.20 -21.20
CA GLN A 232 -79.53 -10.61 -19.90
C GLN A 232 -78.44 -11.68 -20.04
N TYR A 233 -78.65 -12.66 -20.93
CA TYR A 233 -77.63 -13.66 -21.25
C TYR A 233 -76.39 -13.03 -21.89
N ILE A 234 -76.58 -12.11 -22.84
CA ILE A 234 -75.47 -11.39 -23.49
C ILE A 234 -74.73 -10.53 -22.45
N GLN A 235 -75.44 -9.87 -21.53
CA GLN A 235 -74.85 -9.07 -20.47
C GLN A 235 -73.92 -9.90 -19.56
N ALA A 236 -74.40 -11.07 -19.11
CA ALA A 236 -73.61 -11.97 -18.26
C ALA A 236 -72.38 -12.50 -19.02
N PHE A 237 -72.54 -12.84 -20.30
CA PHE A 237 -71.48 -13.28 -21.18
C PHE A 237 -70.40 -12.20 -21.36
N VAL A 238 -70.79 -10.97 -21.72
CA VAL A 238 -69.86 -9.85 -21.94
C VAL A 238 -69.08 -9.50 -20.67
N ARG A 239 -69.73 -9.48 -19.50
CA ARG A 239 -69.04 -9.18 -18.23
C ARG A 239 -68.00 -10.24 -17.86
N LYS A 240 -68.41 -11.52 -17.90
CA LYS A 240 -67.57 -12.64 -17.43
C LYS A 240 -66.47 -13.00 -18.42
N ASN A 241 -66.78 -13.03 -19.72
CA ASN A 241 -65.88 -13.56 -20.74
C ASN A 241 -65.09 -12.47 -21.49
N VAL A 242 -65.47 -11.19 -21.37
CA VAL A 242 -64.82 -10.11 -22.15
C VAL A 242 -64.24 -9.02 -21.25
N ALA A 243 -65.06 -8.36 -20.42
CA ALA A 243 -64.62 -7.16 -19.69
C ALA A 243 -63.58 -7.46 -18.60
N ALA A 244 -63.82 -8.45 -17.75
CA ALA A 244 -62.91 -8.79 -16.64
C ALA A 244 -61.56 -9.35 -17.13
N PRO A 245 -61.50 -10.32 -18.07
CA PRO A 245 -60.24 -10.86 -18.58
C PRO A 245 -59.37 -9.80 -19.27
N ILE A 246 -59.98 -8.89 -20.05
CA ILE A 246 -59.25 -7.81 -20.74
C ILE A 246 -58.61 -6.85 -19.74
N THR A 247 -59.35 -6.44 -18.71
CA THR A 247 -58.84 -5.49 -17.70
C THR A 247 -57.70 -6.10 -16.89
N ASP A 248 -57.84 -7.37 -16.52
CA ASP A 248 -56.87 -8.11 -15.75
C ASP A 248 -55.58 -8.38 -16.55
N ALA A 249 -55.71 -8.75 -17.84
CA ALA A 249 -54.58 -8.89 -18.75
C ALA A 249 -53.83 -7.55 -18.96
N LEU A 250 -54.56 -6.42 -19.05
CA LEU A 250 -53.95 -5.10 -19.19
C LEU A 250 -53.16 -4.66 -17.96
N ASN A 251 -53.62 -5.03 -16.76
CA ASN A 251 -52.91 -4.70 -15.52
C ASN A 251 -51.63 -5.53 -15.37
N ARG A 252 -51.67 -6.84 -15.69
CA ARG A 252 -50.45 -7.67 -15.73
C ARG A 252 -49.39 -7.12 -16.67
N VAL A 253 -49.79 -6.81 -17.92
CA VAL A 253 -48.90 -6.20 -18.91
C VAL A 253 -48.37 -4.83 -18.46
N ARG A 254 -49.09 -4.11 -17.60
CA ARG A 254 -48.58 -2.85 -17.06
C ARG A 254 -47.43 -3.09 -16.08
N GLU A 255 -47.60 -4.05 -15.17
CA GLU A 255 -46.65 -4.33 -14.10
C GLU A 255 -45.33 -4.89 -14.63
N GLU A 256 -45.38 -5.76 -15.64
CA GLU A 256 -44.16 -6.31 -16.26
C GLU A 256 -43.27 -5.25 -16.95
N PHE A 257 -43.85 -4.14 -17.41
CA PHE A 257 -43.17 -3.19 -18.30
C PHE A 257 -42.87 -1.82 -17.65
N GLU A 258 -43.08 -1.65 -16.35
CA GLU A 258 -42.64 -0.47 -15.60
C GLU A 258 -41.24 -0.64 -14.96
N PHE A 259 -40.16 -0.60 -15.76
CA PHE A 259 -38.77 -0.69 -15.25
C PHE A 259 -37.94 0.60 -15.41
N ASN A 260 -37.36 1.14 -14.32
CA ASN A 260 -36.51 2.35 -14.38
C ASN A 260 -35.03 1.96 -14.53
N ILE A 261 -34.44 2.19 -15.71
CA ILE A 261 -33.02 1.92 -15.94
C ILE A 261 -32.20 3.14 -15.52
N SER A 262 -31.36 2.96 -14.50
CA SER A 262 -30.33 3.93 -14.08
C SER A 262 -28.94 3.30 -14.20
N VAL A 263 -27.99 4.07 -14.74
CA VAL A 263 -26.60 3.63 -14.95
C VAL A 263 -25.71 4.54 -14.11
N VAL A 264 -25.08 3.99 -13.06
CA VAL A 264 -24.18 4.72 -12.16
C VAL A 264 -22.84 3.99 -12.10
N HIS A 265 -21.74 4.73 -12.24
CA HIS A 265 -20.39 4.17 -12.25
C HIS A 265 -19.42 4.97 -11.38
N HIS A 266 -18.60 4.28 -10.60
CA HIS A 266 -17.46 4.83 -9.86
C HIS A 266 -16.22 3.97 -10.16
N PHE A 267 -15.19 4.57 -10.75
CA PHE A 267 -13.89 3.91 -10.93
C PHE A 267 -12.81 4.81 -10.36
N ASN A 268 -12.32 4.47 -9.15
CA ASN A 268 -11.29 5.23 -8.48
C ASN A 268 -10.08 4.31 -8.22
N VAL A 269 -8.99 4.55 -8.94
CA VAL A 269 -7.71 3.87 -8.71
C VAL A 269 -6.83 4.87 -7.96
N SER A 270 -6.73 4.68 -6.64
CA SER A 270 -5.86 5.48 -5.79
C SER A 270 -4.69 4.62 -5.31
N LEU A 271 -3.46 5.09 -5.51
CA LEU A 271 -2.28 4.50 -4.89
C LEU A 271 -2.20 5.04 -3.46
N ASN A 272 -2.42 4.16 -2.48
CA ASN A 272 -2.38 4.55 -1.07
C ASN A 272 -0.95 4.39 -0.55
N ALA A 273 -0.26 5.52 -0.31
CA ALA A 273 1.09 5.55 0.21
C ALA A 273 1.08 6.20 1.61
N SER A 274 1.60 5.49 2.61
CA SER A 274 1.68 5.99 3.99
C SER A 274 2.77 7.03 4.22
N LYS A 275 3.79 7.06 3.35
CA LYS A 275 4.89 8.02 3.34
C LYS A 275 5.25 8.43 1.92
N SER A 276 5.75 9.65 1.75
CA SER A 276 6.35 10.07 0.47
C SER A 276 7.73 9.42 0.29
N LEU A 277 8.16 9.17 -0.95
CA LEU A 277 9.49 8.62 -1.19
C LEU A 277 10.62 9.54 -0.73
N GLY A 278 10.40 10.87 -0.78
CA GLY A 278 11.34 11.82 -0.19
C GLY A 278 11.56 11.58 1.31
N GLN A 279 10.49 11.35 2.07
CA GLN A 279 10.59 11.00 3.49
C GLN A 279 11.27 9.64 3.70
N VAL A 280 10.96 8.64 2.89
CA VAL A 280 11.60 7.32 2.97
C VAL A 280 13.10 7.41 2.69
N SER A 281 13.52 8.22 1.71
CA SER A 281 14.94 8.43 1.41
C SER A 281 15.70 9.11 2.55
N LEU A 282 15.08 10.10 3.19
CA LEU A 282 15.65 10.81 4.34
C LEU A 282 15.80 9.86 5.54
N ASP A 283 14.72 9.14 5.89
CA ASP A 283 14.72 8.15 6.98
C ASP A 283 15.79 7.07 6.75
N MET A 284 15.95 6.60 5.50
CA MET A 284 16.94 5.60 5.14
C MET A 284 18.37 6.13 5.25
N MET A 285 18.64 7.35 4.76
CA MET A 285 19.95 7.97 4.87
C MET A 285 20.33 8.23 6.34
N GLU A 286 19.39 8.71 7.15
CA GLU A 286 19.58 8.93 8.58
C GLU A 286 19.88 7.62 9.31
N ALA A 287 19.11 6.57 9.04
CA ALA A 287 19.33 5.25 9.63
C ALA A 287 20.69 4.65 9.28
N VAL A 288 21.12 4.78 8.01
CA VAL A 288 22.45 4.33 7.59
C VAL A 288 23.51 5.15 8.29
N GLN A 289 23.39 6.48 8.31
CA GLN A 289 24.37 7.34 8.93
C GLN A 289 24.51 7.07 10.44
N HIS A 290 23.41 6.82 11.13
CA HIS A 290 23.40 6.41 12.54
C HIS A 290 24.13 5.06 12.74
N GLN A 291 23.97 4.10 11.83
CA GLN A 291 24.70 2.82 11.91
C GLN A 291 26.19 2.95 11.57
N LEU A 292 26.58 3.88 10.71
CA LEU A 292 27.98 4.10 10.33
C LEU A 292 28.76 4.94 11.35
N GLU A 293 28.07 5.75 12.17
CA GLU A 293 28.66 6.62 13.19
C GLU A 293 29.65 5.91 14.16
N PRO A 294 29.35 4.74 14.76
CA PRO A 294 30.31 4.04 15.62
C PRO A 294 31.56 3.59 14.87
N TYR A 295 31.45 3.26 13.58
CA TYR A 295 32.60 2.88 12.75
C TYR A 295 33.49 4.08 12.44
N HIS A 296 32.90 5.23 12.11
CA HIS A 296 33.64 6.48 11.94
C HIS A 296 34.39 6.86 13.22
N ARG A 297 33.72 6.80 14.39
CA ARG A 297 34.39 7.02 15.69
C ARG A 297 35.52 6.03 15.95
N GLY A 298 35.33 4.76 15.59
CA GLY A 298 36.38 3.73 15.66
C GLY A 298 37.61 4.11 14.83
N LEU A 299 37.42 4.52 13.58
CA LEU A 299 38.50 4.94 12.67
C LEU A 299 39.32 6.12 13.21
N GLU A 300 38.65 7.08 13.88
CA GLU A 300 39.31 8.18 14.58
C GLU A 300 40.15 7.69 15.76
N ILE A 301 39.70 6.69 16.53
CA ILE A 301 40.52 6.13 17.61
C ILE A 301 41.79 5.47 17.07
N PHE A 302 41.70 4.76 15.94
CA PHE A 302 42.84 4.10 15.30
C PHE A 302 43.95 5.09 14.87
N SER A 303 43.66 6.38 14.66
CA SER A 303 44.69 7.34 14.27
C SER A 303 45.67 7.66 15.40
N TYR A 304 45.17 7.69 16.63
CA TYR A 304 45.97 7.97 17.82
C TYR A 304 46.82 6.79 18.29
N ILE A 305 46.58 5.57 17.77
CA ILE A 305 47.37 4.38 18.12
C ILE A 305 48.84 4.53 17.76
N SER A 306 49.16 5.27 16.70
CA SER A 306 50.56 5.52 16.29
C SER A 306 51.35 6.28 17.37
N ILE A 307 50.71 7.24 18.04
CA ILE A 307 51.31 8.02 19.14
C ILE A 307 51.50 7.12 20.36
N LEU A 308 50.49 6.30 20.69
CA LEU A 308 50.56 5.33 21.78
C LEU A 308 51.69 4.31 21.57
N ALA A 309 51.93 3.87 20.33
CA ALA A 309 53.03 2.98 19.97
C ALA A 309 54.40 3.63 20.25
N ILE A 310 54.57 4.93 19.98
CA ILE A 310 55.81 5.66 20.30
C ILE A 310 56.04 5.72 21.81
N PHE A 311 55.00 6.01 22.60
CA PHE A 311 55.11 6.00 24.05
C PHE A 311 55.43 4.61 24.61
N TYR A 312 54.81 3.57 24.04
CA TYR A 312 55.07 2.18 24.42
C TYR A 312 56.52 1.77 24.16
N LEU A 313 57.10 2.15 23.02
CA LEU A 313 58.51 1.90 22.70
C LEU A 313 59.46 2.65 23.64
N CYS A 314 59.17 3.92 23.93
CA CYS A 314 59.92 4.70 24.90
C CYS A 314 59.86 4.06 26.30
N PHE A 315 58.69 3.56 26.71
CA PHE A 315 58.50 2.87 27.98
C PHE A 315 59.36 1.61 28.07
N HIS A 316 59.37 0.78 27.03
CA HIS A 316 60.23 -0.40 26.97
C HIS A 316 61.71 -0.06 27.01
N ALA A 317 62.15 0.94 26.24
CA ALA A 317 63.54 1.40 26.27
C ALA A 317 63.96 1.90 27.67
N MET A 318 63.07 2.62 28.37
CA MET A 318 63.30 3.04 29.75
C MET A 318 63.34 1.86 30.72
N ARG A 319 62.46 0.87 30.56
CA ARG A 319 62.42 -0.34 31.39
C ARG A 319 63.68 -1.19 31.19
N TYR A 320 64.10 -1.40 29.94
CA TYR A 320 65.33 -2.09 29.60
C TYR A 320 66.52 -1.42 30.28
N ARG A 321 66.68 -0.11 30.11
CA ARG A 321 67.76 0.66 30.75
C ARG A 321 67.74 0.53 32.28
N ARG A 322 66.56 0.66 32.90
CA ARG A 322 66.45 0.53 34.36
C ARG A 322 66.87 -0.84 34.84
N ARG A 323 66.55 -1.90 34.09
CA ARG A 323 66.92 -3.27 34.43
C ARG A 323 68.42 -3.50 34.21
N TYR A 324 68.94 -3.08 33.07
CA TYR A 324 70.37 -3.16 32.74
C TYR A 324 71.27 -2.47 33.78
N LEU A 325 70.85 -1.35 34.36
CA LEU A 325 71.63 -0.62 35.38
C LEU A 325 71.43 -1.13 36.83
N ARG A 326 70.37 -1.92 37.09
CA ARG A 326 70.02 -2.37 38.46
C ARG A 326 70.29 -3.85 38.70
N ASP A 327 70.30 -4.64 37.65
CA ASP A 327 70.43 -6.09 37.69
C ASP A 327 71.67 -6.49 36.91
N ASP A 328 72.77 -6.74 37.63
CA ASP A 328 74.06 -7.10 37.03
C ASP A 328 74.00 -8.46 36.31
N THR A 329 72.91 -9.23 36.44
CA THR A 329 72.71 -10.49 35.71
C THR A 329 71.94 -10.32 34.39
N PHE A 330 71.31 -9.17 34.17
CA PHE A 330 70.46 -8.93 33.00
C PHE A 330 71.29 -8.50 31.78
N ASP A 331 71.27 -9.31 30.71
CA ASP A 331 72.04 -9.08 29.46
C ASP A 331 73.54 -8.81 29.67
N ASN A 332 74.11 -9.28 30.79
CA ASN A 332 75.51 -9.09 31.11
C ASN A 332 76.38 -10.18 30.46
N VAL A 333 77.06 -9.80 29.38
CA VAL A 333 78.00 -10.68 28.66
C VAL A 333 79.44 -10.55 29.21
N TYR A 334 79.68 -9.56 30.07
CA TYR A 334 81.02 -9.22 30.56
C TYR A 334 81.39 -9.96 31.86
N ILE A 335 80.47 -10.07 32.82
CA ILE A 335 80.67 -10.80 34.07
C ILE A 335 80.40 -12.30 33.84
N THR A 336 81.39 -13.00 33.30
CA THR A 336 81.32 -14.45 33.09
C THR A 336 81.62 -15.23 34.38
N ARG A 337 81.20 -16.50 34.46
CA ARG A 337 81.56 -17.38 35.60
C ARG A 337 83.07 -17.44 35.84
N ARG A 338 83.87 -17.48 34.76
CA ARG A 338 85.34 -17.49 34.84
C ARG A 338 85.90 -16.18 35.40
N PHE A 339 85.27 -15.05 35.08
CA PHE A 339 85.63 -13.75 35.64
C PHE A 339 85.35 -13.70 37.15
N VAL A 340 84.18 -14.18 37.59
CA VAL A 340 83.82 -14.25 39.01
C VAL A 340 84.79 -15.15 39.78
N GLU A 341 85.11 -16.33 39.23
CA GLU A 341 86.07 -17.26 39.86
C GLU A 341 87.48 -16.65 39.98
N LEU A 342 87.93 -15.93 38.95
CA LEU A 342 89.21 -15.21 38.99
C LEU A 342 89.20 -14.12 40.07
N ASP A 343 88.11 -13.35 40.19
CA ASP A 343 87.99 -12.26 41.16
C ASP A 343 87.97 -12.80 42.60
N LEU A 344 87.27 -13.92 42.84
CA LEU A 344 87.27 -14.62 44.13
C LEU A 344 88.67 -15.11 44.53
N ARG A 345 89.41 -15.74 43.61
CA ARG A 345 90.79 -16.18 43.88
C ARG A 345 91.72 -15.00 44.20
N ARG A 346 91.51 -13.82 43.58
CA ARG A 346 92.26 -12.61 43.91
C ARG A 346 91.92 -12.11 45.31
N ALA A 347 90.65 -12.17 45.70
CA ALA A 347 90.18 -11.82 47.05
C ALA A 347 90.86 -12.71 48.12
N GLU A 348 90.88 -14.02 47.89
CA GLU A 348 91.54 -14.99 48.78
C GLU A 348 93.04 -14.73 48.95
N GLN A 349 93.68 -14.21 47.89
CA GLN A 349 95.10 -13.85 47.90
C GLN A 349 95.38 -12.44 48.45
N GLY A 350 94.38 -11.74 48.99
CA GLY A 350 94.51 -10.37 49.51
C GLY A 350 94.80 -9.31 48.44
N ARG A 351 94.52 -9.61 47.17
CA ARG A 351 94.69 -8.68 46.05
C ARG A 351 93.39 -7.89 45.84
N PRO A 352 93.47 -6.67 45.25
CA PRO A 352 92.27 -5.88 44.97
C PRO A 352 91.31 -6.63 44.04
N THR A 353 90.02 -6.62 44.40
CA THR A 353 88.90 -7.20 43.66
C THR A 353 88.21 -6.16 42.79
N VAL A 354 87.54 -6.61 41.72
CA VAL A 354 86.81 -5.75 40.78
C VAL A 354 85.32 -5.66 41.14
N LEU A 355 84.77 -6.68 41.81
CA LEU A 355 83.38 -6.66 42.29
C LEU A 355 83.29 -6.27 43.77
N PRO A 356 82.22 -5.54 44.21
CA PRO A 356 81.08 -5.07 43.42
C PRO A 356 81.40 -3.82 42.55
N LEU A 357 80.78 -3.73 41.37
CA LEU A 357 80.97 -2.61 40.45
C LEU A 357 80.58 -1.28 41.09
N THR A 358 81.47 -0.29 40.96
CA THR A 358 81.21 1.10 41.35
C THR A 358 80.17 1.74 40.41
N ALA A 359 79.59 2.87 40.83
CA ALA A 359 78.59 3.59 40.02
C ALA A 359 79.13 4.13 38.68
N LEU A 360 80.46 4.19 38.51
CA LEU A 360 81.09 4.60 37.24
C LEU A 360 81.34 3.42 36.30
N GLU A 361 81.44 2.20 36.86
CA GLU A 361 81.70 0.95 36.15
C GLU A 361 80.39 0.24 35.72
N ARG A 362 79.24 0.75 36.17
CA ARG A 362 77.88 0.28 35.87
C ARG A 362 77.21 1.18 34.83
#